data_AF-A0A2S1PZ93-F1
#
_entry.id   AF-A0A2S1PZ93-F1
#
_cell.length_a   1.000
_cell.length_b   1.000
_cell.length_c   1.000
_cell.angle_alpha   90.00
_cell.angle_beta   90.00
_cell.angle_gamma   90.00
#
_symmetry.space_group_name_H-M   'P 1'
#
loop_
_entity.id
_entity.type
_entity.pdbx_description
1 polymer ?
#
loop_
_entity_poly.entity_id
_entity_poly.type
_entity_poly.pdbx_seq_one_letter_code
_entity_poly.pdbx_strand_id
1 'polypeptide(L)'
;NIVHTQGWVHCHTPAIDASGVVKAVMDDLFEYFGSHKLPAQVRISLACCLNMCGAVHCSDIAILGVHRKPPVIEHSHLDKMCEIPTTIAACPTAAIKPSKVDEFKSVAVNADRCMFCGNCYT
;
A
#
# COMPACT_ATOMS: atom_id res chain seq x y z
N ASN A 1 -2.96 20.54 8.53
CA ASN A 1 -2.58 20.10 7.18
C ASN A 1 -2.28 18.61 7.24
N ILE A 2 -2.45 17.88 6.14
CA ILE A 2 -2.40 16.42 6.09
C ILE A 2 -1.07 15.97 5.49
N VAL A 3 -0.26 15.23 6.27
CA VAL A 3 0.94 14.57 5.73
C VAL A 3 0.47 13.47 4.78
N HIS A 4 0.96 13.47 3.54
CA HIS A 4 0.51 12.52 2.53
C HIS A 4 1.62 12.08 1.58
N THR A 5 1.33 11.03 0.82
CA THR A 5 2.25 10.35 -0.10
C THR A 5 2.04 10.77 -1.56
N GLN A 6 2.71 10.09 -2.48
CA GLN A 6 2.60 10.35 -3.92
C GLN A 6 1.23 9.97 -4.53
N GLY A 7 0.61 8.86 -4.11
CA GLY A 7 -0.63 8.39 -4.75
C GLY A 7 -0.44 8.04 -6.23
N TRP A 8 -1.48 8.27 -7.04
CA TRP A 8 -1.47 7.98 -8.48
C TRP A 8 -0.62 8.95 -9.30
N VAL A 9 -0.16 10.04 -8.68
CA VAL A 9 0.68 11.03 -9.35
C VAL A 9 2.04 10.45 -9.75
N HIS A 10 2.57 9.50 -8.98
CA HIS A 10 3.94 9.01 -9.22
C HIS A 10 4.24 7.58 -8.74
N CYS A 11 3.51 7.04 -7.76
CA CYS A 11 3.84 5.73 -7.21
C CYS A 11 3.32 4.60 -8.12
N HIS A 12 4.04 3.48 -8.19
CA HIS A 12 3.60 2.27 -8.90
C HIS A 12 2.93 1.23 -7.99
N THR A 13 3.04 1.35 -6.65
CA THR A 13 2.33 0.51 -5.67
C THR A 13 1.10 1.15 -4.96
N PRO A 14 0.46 2.25 -5.45
CA PRO A 14 -0.65 2.86 -4.73
C PRO A 14 -1.93 2.01 -4.84
N ALA A 15 -2.64 1.85 -3.73
CA ALA A 15 -3.99 1.32 -3.70
C ALA A 15 -5.05 2.44 -3.88
N ILE A 16 -4.72 3.67 -3.50
CA ILE A 16 -5.55 4.88 -3.62
C ILE A 16 -4.71 6.08 -4.02
N ASP A 17 -5.36 7.15 -4.49
CA ASP A 17 -4.70 8.44 -4.66
C ASP A 17 -4.41 9.12 -3.31
N ALA A 18 -3.47 10.08 -3.33
CA ALA A 18 -3.14 10.89 -2.18
C ALA A 18 -3.66 12.32 -2.30
N SER A 19 -3.22 13.06 -3.33
CA SER A 19 -3.53 14.48 -3.47
C SER A 19 -5.03 14.76 -3.58
N GLY A 20 -5.77 13.95 -4.35
CA GLY A 20 -7.22 14.08 -4.49
C GLY A 20 -7.97 13.86 -3.17
N VAL A 21 -7.58 12.83 -2.40
CA VAL A 21 -8.22 12.54 -1.11
C VAL A 21 -7.91 13.62 -0.07
N VAL A 22 -6.65 14.09 -0.02
CA VAL A 22 -6.26 15.18 0.87
C VAL A 22 -7.03 16.45 0.55
N LYS A 23 -7.19 16.78 -0.73
CA LYS A 23 -7.98 17.94 -1.16
C LYS A 23 -9.43 17.83 -0.68
N ALA A 24 -10.09 16.69 -0.91
CA ALA A 24 -11.46 16.47 -0.48
C ALA A 24 -11.63 16.61 1.04
N VAL A 25 -10.73 15.98 1.83
CA VAL A 25 -10.80 16.04 3.30
C VAL A 25 -10.49 17.45 3.83
N MET A 26 -9.51 18.15 3.25
CA MET A 26 -9.17 19.50 3.69
C MET A 26 -10.23 20.53 3.34
N ASP A 27 -11.01 20.33 2.28
CA ASP A 27 -12.12 21.20 1.92
C ASP A 27 -13.26 21.10 2.95
N ASP A 28 -13.60 19.87 3.37
CA ASP A 28 -14.63 19.65 4.41
C ASP A 28 -14.17 20.12 5.80
N LEU A 29 -12.86 20.01 6.10
CA LEU A 29 -12.30 20.40 7.40
C LEU A 29 -11.73 21.82 7.45
N PHE A 30 -11.95 22.63 6.41
CA PHE A 30 -11.34 23.95 6.30
C PHE A 30 -11.70 24.87 7.47
N GLU A 31 -12.93 24.80 7.99
CA GLU A 31 -13.36 25.60 9.15
C GLU A 31 -12.60 25.31 10.44
N TYR A 32 -12.04 24.10 10.58
CA TYR A 32 -11.22 23.71 11.72
C TYR A 32 -9.76 24.13 11.55
N PHE A 33 -9.28 24.26 10.30
CA PHE A 33 -7.86 24.49 10.03
C PHE A 33 -7.35 25.84 10.55
N GLY A 34 -8.19 26.89 10.47
CA GLY A 34 -7.87 28.22 10.99
C GLY A 34 -8.44 28.52 12.38
N SER A 35 -9.13 27.57 13.01
CA SER A 35 -9.79 27.77 14.31
C SER A 35 -9.20 26.90 15.41
N HIS A 36 -9.56 27.19 16.67
CA HIS A 36 -9.13 26.44 17.85
C HIS A 36 -10.35 25.87 18.60
N LYS A 37 -11.31 25.31 17.85
CA LYS A 37 -12.55 24.73 18.42
C LYS A 37 -12.37 23.31 18.97
N LEU A 38 -11.28 22.64 18.63
CA LEU A 38 -11.02 21.25 19.02
C LEU A 38 -10.36 21.18 20.41
N PRO A 39 -10.61 20.12 21.21
CA PRO A 39 -10.01 19.97 22.54
C PRO A 39 -8.48 19.89 22.54
N ALA A 40 -7.90 19.41 21.45
CA ALA A 40 -6.47 19.30 21.23
C ALA A 40 -6.17 19.37 19.73
N GLN A 41 -4.88 19.50 19.38
CA GLN A 41 -4.46 19.46 18.00
C GLN A 41 -4.66 18.06 17.41
N VAL A 42 -5.40 17.97 16.30
CA VAL A 42 -5.62 16.73 15.56
C VAL A 42 -4.65 16.64 14.38
N ARG A 43 -3.92 15.54 14.29
CA ARG A 43 -3.02 15.19 13.19
C ARG A 43 -3.68 14.13 12.32
N ILE A 44 -3.86 14.48 11.06
CA ILE A 44 -4.38 13.57 10.03
C ILE A 44 -3.25 13.27 9.07
N SER A 45 -3.07 11.99 8.72
CA SER A 45 -2.11 11.57 7.69
C SER A 45 -2.73 10.56 6.75
N LEU A 46 -2.20 10.52 5.51
CA LEU A 46 -2.64 9.60 4.47
C LEU A 46 -1.46 8.87 3.84
N ALA A 47 -1.59 7.56 3.62
CA ALA A 47 -0.67 6.79 2.80
C ALA A 47 -1.42 6.00 1.74
N CYS A 48 -0.89 6.05 0.52
CA CYS A 48 -1.51 5.39 -0.63
C CYS A 48 -1.39 3.86 -0.60
N CYS A 49 -0.51 3.29 0.22
CA CYS A 49 -0.36 1.85 0.40
C CYS A 49 0.22 1.50 1.79
N LEU A 50 0.32 0.20 2.07
CA LEU A 50 0.78 -0.37 3.34
C LEU A 50 2.27 -0.13 3.66
N ASN A 51 3.05 0.43 2.73
CA ASN A 51 4.38 0.95 3.06
C ASN A 51 4.32 2.17 4.00
N MET A 52 3.12 2.76 4.16
CA MET A 52 2.82 3.79 5.17
C MET A 52 3.81 4.96 5.18
N CYS A 53 4.34 5.36 4.02
CA CYS A 53 5.32 6.44 3.94
C CYS A 53 4.77 7.72 4.59
N GLY A 54 5.47 8.26 5.58
CA GLY A 54 5.00 9.40 6.38
C GLY A 54 4.57 8.98 7.78
N ALA A 55 3.46 9.55 8.27
CA ALA A 55 3.07 9.50 9.69
C ALA A 55 1.76 8.75 9.96
N VAL A 56 1.26 7.94 9.02
CA VAL A 56 -0.02 7.22 9.16
C VAL A 56 -0.07 6.33 10.40
N HIS A 57 1.04 5.68 10.75
CA HIS A 57 1.12 4.77 11.89
C HIS A 57 1.13 5.48 13.26
N CYS A 58 1.21 6.81 13.31
CA CYS A 58 1.30 7.60 14.55
C CYS A 58 0.45 8.88 14.52
N SER A 59 -0.57 8.93 13.66
CA SER A 59 -1.52 10.05 13.56
C SER A 59 -2.79 9.78 14.35
N ASP A 60 -3.46 10.84 14.80
CA ASP A 60 -4.76 10.73 15.46
C ASP A 60 -5.82 10.15 14.53
N ILE A 61 -5.77 10.52 13.24
CA ILE A 61 -6.60 9.94 12.18
C ILE A 61 -5.70 9.54 11.01
N ALA A 62 -5.89 8.31 10.55
CA ALA A 62 -5.09 7.69 9.51
C ALA A 62 -5.98 7.25 8.35
N ILE A 63 -5.63 7.67 7.13
CA ILE A 63 -6.23 7.18 5.89
C ILE A 63 -5.21 6.27 5.19
N LEU A 64 -5.59 5.04 4.91
CA LEU A 64 -4.67 4.04 4.36
C LEU A 64 -5.30 3.30 3.19
N GLY A 65 -4.59 3.31 2.05
CA GLY A 65 -4.91 2.47 0.91
C GLY A 65 -4.54 1.00 1.17
N VAL A 66 -5.50 0.09 0.94
CA VAL A 66 -5.32 -1.36 1.07
C VAL A 66 -5.85 -2.09 -0.15
N HIS A 67 -5.15 -3.16 -0.55
CA HIS A 67 -5.66 -4.08 -1.55
C HIS A 67 -6.56 -5.15 -0.90
N ARG A 68 -7.40 -5.80 -1.71
CA ARG A 68 -8.33 -6.86 -1.24
C ARG A 68 -8.30 -8.11 -2.12
N LYS A 69 -7.30 -8.24 -2.99
CA LYS A 69 -7.14 -9.35 -3.92
C LYS A 69 -5.68 -9.82 -3.92
N PRO A 70 -5.41 -11.13 -4.03
CA PRO A 70 -4.05 -11.62 -4.25
C PRO A 70 -3.43 -11.03 -5.52
N PRO A 71 -2.09 -10.97 -5.61
CA PRO A 71 -1.41 -10.53 -6.82
C PRO A 71 -1.70 -11.50 -7.98
N VAL A 72 -1.81 -10.95 -9.19
CA VAL A 72 -1.83 -11.74 -10.43
C VAL A 72 -0.39 -12.04 -10.81
N ILE A 73 -0.10 -13.30 -11.13
CA ILE A 73 1.25 -13.77 -11.41
C ILE A 73 1.45 -13.87 -12.92
N GLU A 74 2.45 -13.18 -13.44
CA GLU A 74 2.86 -13.31 -14.84
C GLU A 74 4.00 -14.32 -14.96
N HIS A 75 3.63 -15.60 -15.12
CA HIS A 75 4.59 -16.71 -15.06
C HIS A 75 5.72 -16.65 -16.11
N SER A 76 5.46 -16.09 -17.30
CA SER A 76 6.41 -16.02 -18.43
C SER A 76 7.55 -15.01 -18.25
N HIS A 77 7.35 -14.00 -17.41
CA HIS A 77 8.30 -12.90 -17.19
C HIS A 77 8.92 -12.90 -15.78
N LEU A 78 8.34 -13.65 -14.83
CA LEU A 78 8.76 -13.60 -13.43
C LEU A 78 10.25 -13.91 -13.22
N ASP A 79 10.77 -15.02 -13.79
CA ASP A 79 12.19 -15.41 -13.64
C ASP A 79 13.15 -14.42 -14.33
N LYS A 80 12.64 -13.60 -15.27
CA LYS A 80 13.44 -12.61 -16.02
C LYS A 80 13.51 -11.26 -15.30
N MET A 81 12.49 -10.93 -14.50
CA MET A 81 12.35 -9.62 -13.84
C MET A 81 12.59 -9.69 -12.33
N CYS A 82 12.41 -10.84 -11.70
CA CYS A 82 12.42 -10.99 -10.25
C CYS A 82 13.43 -12.04 -9.80
N GLU A 83 14.11 -11.75 -8.70
CA GLU A 83 14.88 -12.75 -7.97
C GLU A 83 13.92 -13.57 -7.07
N ILE A 84 13.56 -14.78 -7.50
CA ILE A 84 12.56 -15.62 -6.81
C ILE A 84 12.77 -15.72 -5.27
N PRO A 85 14.01 -15.92 -4.75
CA PRO A 85 14.23 -15.99 -3.31
C PRO A 85 13.84 -14.71 -2.56
N THR A 86 14.10 -13.53 -3.12
CA THR A 86 13.77 -12.24 -2.49
C THR A 86 12.27 -12.00 -2.54
N THR A 87 11.61 -12.34 -3.66
CA THR A 87 10.15 -12.27 -3.78
C THR A 87 9.44 -13.17 -2.76
N ILE A 88 9.96 -14.39 -2.51
CA ILE A 88 9.42 -15.28 -1.48
C ILE A 88 9.63 -14.69 -0.08
N ALA A 89 10.84 -14.20 0.20
CA ALA A 89 11.21 -13.63 1.50
C ALA A 89 10.44 -12.33 1.82
N ALA A 90 9.99 -11.59 0.81
CA ALA A 90 9.18 -10.39 0.98
C ALA A 90 7.79 -10.66 1.60
N CYS A 91 7.32 -11.90 1.62
CA CYS A 91 5.99 -12.23 2.15
C CYS A 91 6.00 -12.42 3.67
N PRO A 92 5.41 -11.51 4.47
CA PRO A 92 5.43 -11.62 5.94
C PRO A 92 4.57 -12.79 6.46
N THR A 93 3.56 -13.22 5.69
CA THR A 93 2.69 -14.35 6.05
C THR A 93 3.16 -15.67 5.45
N ALA A 94 4.30 -15.71 4.76
CA ALA A 94 4.84 -16.87 4.05
C ALA A 94 3.79 -17.56 3.14
N ALA A 95 3.00 -16.76 2.43
CA ALA A 95 2.00 -17.21 1.46
C ALA A 95 2.60 -17.63 0.11
N ILE A 96 3.83 -17.20 -0.19
CA ILE A 96 4.51 -17.43 -1.47
C ILE A 96 5.45 -18.62 -1.35
N LYS A 97 5.39 -19.52 -2.33
CA LYS A 97 6.26 -20.70 -2.40
C LYS A 97 6.87 -20.83 -3.80
N PRO A 98 8.08 -21.40 -3.93
CA PRO A 98 8.65 -21.68 -5.24
C PRO A 98 7.79 -22.72 -5.96
N SER A 99 7.59 -22.54 -7.26
CA SER A 99 6.81 -23.44 -8.10
C SER A 99 7.39 -23.51 -9.52
N LYS A 100 6.96 -24.50 -10.28
CA LYS A 100 7.12 -24.52 -11.74
C LYS A 100 5.73 -24.55 -12.34
N VAL A 101 5.45 -23.59 -13.23
CA VAL A 101 4.20 -23.52 -13.97
C VAL A 101 4.58 -23.61 -15.43
N ASP A 102 4.07 -24.64 -16.10
CA ASP A 102 4.53 -25.08 -17.43
C ASP A 102 6.06 -25.29 -17.44
N GLU A 103 6.78 -24.64 -18.35
CA GLU A 103 8.25 -24.68 -18.43
C GLU A 103 8.93 -23.53 -17.66
N PHE A 104 8.16 -22.64 -17.02
CA PHE A 104 8.70 -21.47 -16.35
C PHE A 104 8.97 -21.73 -14.86
N LYS A 105 10.13 -21.26 -14.40
CA LYS A 105 10.39 -21.11 -12.95
C LYS A 105 9.52 -19.98 -12.44
N SER A 106 8.70 -20.25 -11.44
CA SER A 106 7.73 -19.28 -10.96
C SER A 106 7.45 -19.44 -9.46
N VAL A 107 6.39 -18.78 -8.99
CA VAL A 107 5.90 -18.86 -7.62
C VAL A 107 4.42 -19.26 -7.60
N ALA A 108 4.00 -19.87 -6.51
CA ALA A 108 2.60 -20.10 -6.19
C ALA A 108 2.22 -19.29 -4.94
N VAL A 109 1.04 -18.67 -4.96
CA VAL A 109 0.51 -17.86 -3.84
C VAL A 109 -0.65 -18.60 -3.21
N ASN A 110 -0.56 -18.89 -1.91
CA ASN A 110 -1.68 -19.39 -1.13
C ASN A 110 -2.61 -18.21 -0.77
N ALA A 111 -3.80 -18.18 -1.35
CA ALA A 111 -4.77 -17.10 -1.16
C ALA A 111 -5.27 -17.00 0.29
N ASP A 112 -5.43 -18.12 1.00
CA ASP A 112 -5.92 -18.15 2.39
C ASP A 112 -4.92 -17.51 3.36
N ARG A 113 -3.63 -17.51 3.02
CA ARG A 113 -2.56 -16.85 3.80
C ARG A 113 -2.23 -15.45 3.32
N CYS A 114 -2.68 -15.06 2.13
CA CYS A 114 -2.37 -13.76 1.55
C CYS A 114 -3.25 -12.68 2.20
N MET A 115 -2.61 -11.63 2.72
CA MET A 115 -3.30 -10.46 3.29
C MET A 115 -3.18 -9.20 2.42
N PHE A 116 -2.75 -9.37 1.16
CA PHE A 116 -2.77 -8.33 0.12
C PHE A 116 -1.89 -7.10 0.42
N CYS A 117 -0.79 -7.26 1.16
CA CYS A 117 0.12 -6.11 1.41
C CYS A 117 0.82 -5.56 0.18
N GLY A 118 0.91 -6.34 -0.90
CA GLY A 118 1.62 -5.93 -2.11
C GLY A 118 3.14 -5.94 -2.01
N ASN A 119 3.73 -6.34 -0.87
CA ASN A 119 5.19 -6.27 -0.67
C ASN A 119 6.00 -7.14 -1.65
N CYS A 120 5.39 -8.17 -2.23
CA CYS A 120 6.01 -8.99 -3.28
C CYS A 120 5.99 -8.35 -4.67
N TYR A 121 5.28 -7.24 -4.85
CA TYR A 121 5.23 -6.45 -6.10
C TYR A 121 6.09 -5.17 -6.02
N THR A 122 6.41 -4.71 -4.81
CA THR A 122 7.40 -3.64 -4.57
C THR A 122 8.75 -4.01 -5.15
#